data_AF-A0A7C4YLI7-F1
#
_entry.id   AF-A0A7C4YLI7-F1
#
_cell.length_a   1.000
_cell.length_b   1.000
_cell.length_c   1.000
_cell.angle_alpha   90.00
_cell.angle_beta   90.00
_cell.angle_gamma   90.00
#
_symmetry.space_group_name_H-M   'P 1'
#
loop_
_entity.id
_entity.type
_entity.pdbx_description
1 polymer ?
#
loop_
_entity_poly.entity_id
_entity_poly.type
_entity_poly.pdbx_seq_one_letter_code
_entity_poly.pdbx_strand_id
1 'polypeptide(L)'
;MKDARQKIWTDRFQTKLVYRFVLYWVIFTITVFNLLFAWRLIKEGRTDLWQQFTATVYDNVPLFLTFFVVVPWMAWDAVRFANRVVGPLVRFRRTMQGVIANEPVQPIRLRKDDFLLEVQDDFNTMLTTLEQRNAVQLDRTEETATAGR
;
A
#
# COMPACT_ATOMS: atom_id res chain seq x y z
N MET A 1 14.93 0.26 -19.88
CA MET A 1 13.53 -0.23 -20.07
C MET A 1 12.92 -0.93 -18.83
N LYS A 2 13.70 -1.46 -17.87
CA LYS A 2 13.18 -2.11 -16.64
C LYS A 2 12.50 -1.10 -15.67
N ASP A 3 12.99 0.13 -15.57
CA ASP A 3 12.44 1.16 -14.67
C ASP A 3 11.03 1.63 -15.07
N ALA A 4 10.76 1.73 -16.37
CA ALA A 4 9.43 2.11 -16.87
C ALA A 4 8.35 1.08 -16.48
N ARG A 5 8.64 -0.23 -16.57
CA ARG A 5 7.69 -1.28 -16.19
C ARG A 5 7.44 -1.32 -14.68
N GLN A 6 8.47 -1.04 -13.88
CA GLN A 6 8.35 -1.03 -12.43
C GLN A 6 7.57 0.20 -11.95
N LYS A 7 7.84 1.38 -12.54
CA LYS A 7 7.07 2.62 -12.31
C LYS A 7 5.59 2.46 -12.71
N ILE A 8 5.31 1.87 -13.88
CA ILE A 8 3.94 1.60 -14.36
C ILE A 8 3.18 0.66 -13.41
N TRP A 9 3.84 -0.37 -12.85
CA TRP A 9 3.16 -1.32 -11.96
C TRP A 9 2.85 -0.71 -10.59
N THR A 10 3.77 0.09 -10.05
CA THR A 10 3.54 0.88 -8.85
C THR A 10 2.38 1.88 -9.07
N ASP A 11 2.33 2.58 -10.21
CA ASP A 11 1.25 3.53 -10.55
C ASP A 11 -0.13 2.84 -10.67
N ARG A 12 -0.18 1.65 -11.29
CA ARG A 12 -1.45 0.93 -11.50
C ARG A 12 -2.03 0.35 -10.21
N PHE A 13 -1.17 -0.09 -9.29
CA PHE A 13 -1.59 -0.53 -7.96
C PHE A 13 -1.99 0.68 -7.09
N GLN A 14 -1.20 1.76 -7.12
CA GLN A 14 -1.49 3.01 -6.41
C GLN A 14 -2.83 3.59 -6.83
N THR A 15 -3.08 3.74 -8.13
CA THR A 15 -4.33 4.33 -8.64
C THR A 15 -5.55 3.49 -8.24
N LYS A 16 -5.46 2.16 -8.30
CA LYS A 16 -6.57 1.27 -7.90
C LYS A 16 -6.82 1.28 -6.39
N LEU A 17 -5.76 1.30 -5.58
CA LEU A 17 -5.88 1.34 -4.13
C LEU A 17 -6.46 2.68 -3.68
N VAL A 18 -5.89 3.79 -4.16
CA VAL A 18 -6.36 5.16 -3.88
C VAL A 18 -7.82 5.33 -4.33
N TYR A 19 -8.17 4.87 -5.54
CA TYR A 19 -9.54 4.94 -6.02
C TYR A 19 -10.52 4.20 -5.10
N ARG A 20 -10.17 2.99 -4.64
CA ARG A 20 -11.01 2.24 -3.70
C ARG A 20 -11.14 2.96 -2.36
N PHE A 21 -10.05 3.51 -1.82
CA PHE A 21 -10.09 4.29 -0.59
C PHE A 21 -10.98 5.53 -0.71
N VAL A 22 -10.82 6.30 -1.80
CA VAL A 22 -11.65 7.48 -2.07
C VAL A 22 -13.12 7.08 -2.27
N LEU A 23 -13.40 6.01 -3.02
CA LEU A 23 -14.75 5.51 -3.22
C LEU A 23 -15.41 5.11 -1.89
N TYR A 24 -14.73 4.31 -1.07
CA TYR A 24 -15.25 3.92 0.25
C TYR A 24 -15.45 5.11 1.17
N TRP A 25 -14.55 6.10 1.11
CA TRP A 25 -14.68 7.33 1.88
C TRP A 25 -15.89 8.17 1.45
N VAL A 26 -16.13 8.33 0.15
CA VAL A 26 -17.30 9.05 -0.37
C VAL A 26 -18.58 8.33 0.06
N ILE A 27 -18.64 7.00 -0.12
CA ILE A 27 -19.79 6.19 0.32
C ILE A 27 -20.01 6.36 1.82
N PHE A 28 -18.97 6.19 2.62
CA PHE A 28 -19.05 6.33 4.07
C PHE A 28 -19.51 7.73 4.50
N THR A 29 -19.00 8.79 3.87
CA THR A 29 -19.40 10.18 4.14
C THR A 29 -20.87 10.40 3.82
N ILE A 30 -21.34 9.90 2.67
CA ILE A 30 -22.76 9.94 2.29
C ILE A 30 -23.61 9.17 3.30
N THR A 31 -23.18 7.99 3.74
CA THR A 31 -23.90 7.19 4.73
C THR A 31 -24.00 7.91 6.07
N VAL A 32 -22.89 8.44 6.61
CA VAL A 32 -22.88 9.20 7.86
C VAL A 32 -23.77 10.43 7.74
N PHE A 33 -23.69 11.16 6.64
CA PHE A 33 -24.54 12.32 6.39
C PHE A 33 -26.02 11.96 6.41
N ASN A 34 -26.42 10.92 5.67
CA ASN A 34 -27.81 10.46 5.63
C ASN A 34 -28.29 9.98 7.01
N LEU A 35 -27.44 9.33 7.78
CA LEU A 35 -27.78 8.86 9.13
C LEU A 35 -28.00 10.04 10.09
N LEU A 36 -27.11 11.04 10.07
CA LEU A 36 -27.26 12.25 10.88
C LEU A 36 -28.52 13.03 10.51
N PHE A 37 -28.79 13.17 9.20
CA PHE A 37 -29.96 13.85 8.70
C PHE A 37 -31.26 13.11 9.05
N ALA A 38 -31.30 11.78 8.87
CA ALA A 38 -32.44 10.96 9.25
C ALA A 38 -32.70 11.01 10.76
N TRP A 39 -31.64 10.97 11.57
CA TRP A 39 -31.75 11.10 13.03
C TRP A 39 -32.31 12.46 13.44
N ARG A 40 -31.88 13.53 12.78
CA ARG A 40 -32.42 14.88 13.00
C ARG A 40 -33.90 14.96 12.63
N LEU A 41 -34.30 14.44 11.47
CA LEU A 41 -35.69 14.39 11.02
C LEU A 41 -36.59 13.66 12.02
N ILE A 42 -36.12 12.58 12.63
CA ILE A 42 -36.86 11.83 13.66
C ILE A 42 -37.03 12.67 14.93
N LYS A 43 -35.99 13.41 15.35
CA LYS A 43 -36.01 14.21 16.59
C LYS A 43 -36.79 15.52 16.48
N GLU A 44 -36.59 16.26 15.40
CA GLU A 44 -37.16 17.61 15.22
C GLU A 44 -38.48 17.58 14.42
N GLY A 45 -38.82 16.43 13.81
CA GLY A 45 -39.99 16.29 12.94
C GLY A 45 -39.75 16.86 11.53
N ARG A 46 -40.79 16.85 10.68
CA ARG A 46 -40.74 17.43 9.33
C ARG A 46 -40.99 18.93 9.39
N THR A 47 -39.92 19.72 9.57
CA THR A 47 -39.91 21.16 9.28
C THR A 47 -39.26 21.40 7.90
N ASP A 48 -38.86 22.63 7.59
CA ASP A 48 -38.23 22.95 6.31
C ASP A 48 -36.95 22.12 6.10
N LEU A 49 -36.98 21.23 5.09
CA LEU A 49 -35.91 20.29 4.77
C LEU A 49 -34.61 21.01 4.45
N TRP A 50 -34.67 22.19 3.82
CA TRP A 50 -33.47 22.96 3.48
C TRP A 50 -32.79 23.53 4.72
N GLN A 51 -33.60 24.00 5.67
CA GLN A 51 -33.12 24.54 6.93
C GLN A 51 -32.52 23.43 7.80
N GLN A 52 -33.14 22.26 7.87
CA GLN A 52 -32.60 21.10 8.58
C GLN A 52 -31.30 20.58 7.94
N PHE A 53 -31.22 20.58 6.61
CA PHE A 53 -30.03 20.15 5.88
C PHE A 53 -28.84 21.04 6.22
N THR A 54 -29.01 22.36 6.06
CA THR A 54 -27.94 23.33 6.34
C THR A 54 -27.54 23.30 7.81
N ALA A 55 -28.50 23.23 8.74
CA ALA A 55 -28.22 23.10 10.16
C ALA A 55 -27.44 21.80 10.48
N THR A 56 -27.77 20.67 9.84
CA THR A 56 -27.05 19.40 10.05
C THR A 56 -25.59 19.52 9.60
N VAL A 57 -25.33 20.21 8.49
CA VAL A 57 -23.96 20.47 8.04
C VAL A 57 -23.23 21.34 9.05
N TYR A 58 -23.81 22.47 9.46
CA TYR A 58 -23.20 23.44 10.37
C TYR A 58 -22.91 22.83 11.75
N ASP A 59 -23.87 22.12 12.33
CA ASP A 59 -23.72 21.50 13.66
C ASP A 59 -22.65 20.41 13.68
N ASN A 60 -22.33 19.82 12.52
CA ASN A 60 -21.37 18.73 12.37
C ASN A 60 -20.11 19.15 11.58
N VAL A 61 -19.84 20.45 11.40
CA VAL A 61 -18.61 20.94 10.75
C VAL A 61 -17.34 20.31 11.31
N PRO A 62 -17.16 20.19 12.65
CA PRO A 62 -15.95 19.56 13.21
C PRO A 62 -15.79 18.09 12.76
N LEU A 63 -16.89 17.36 12.62
CA LEU A 63 -16.89 15.97 12.17
C LEU A 63 -16.44 15.86 10.71
N PHE A 64 -17.03 16.67 9.82
CA PHE A 64 -16.63 16.70 8.41
C PHE A 64 -15.19 17.14 8.24
N LEU A 65 -14.76 18.20 8.94
CA LEU A 65 -13.38 18.66 8.92
C LEU A 65 -12.41 17.55 9.32
N THR A 66 -12.74 16.79 10.38
CA THR A 66 -11.95 15.64 10.81
C THR A 66 -11.84 14.60 9.69
N PHE A 67 -12.95 14.27 9.01
CA PHE A 67 -12.91 13.31 7.89
C PHE A 67 -12.05 13.80 6.73
N PHE A 68 -12.15 15.07 6.35
CA PHE A 68 -11.36 15.64 5.26
C PHE A 68 -9.87 15.74 5.58
N VAL A 69 -9.47 15.77 6.85
CA VAL A 69 -8.05 15.76 7.26
C VAL A 69 -7.54 14.35 7.45
N VAL A 70 -8.24 13.53 8.22
CA VAL A 70 -7.79 12.19 8.63
C VAL A 70 -7.80 11.23 7.46
N VAL A 71 -8.81 11.27 6.59
CA VAL A 71 -8.92 10.26 5.53
C VAL A 71 -7.85 10.41 4.44
N PRO A 72 -7.57 11.61 3.91
CA PRO A 72 -6.46 11.76 2.97
C PRO A 72 -5.11 11.40 3.58
N TRP A 73 -4.91 11.74 4.86
CA TRP A 73 -3.71 11.35 5.60
C TRP A 73 -3.58 9.83 5.73
N MET A 74 -4.65 9.15 6.13
CA MET A 74 -4.69 7.70 6.26
C MET A 74 -4.51 7.00 4.90
N ALA A 75 -5.11 7.53 3.83
CA ALA A 75 -4.93 7.01 2.48
C ALA A 75 -3.47 7.14 2.02
N TRP A 76 -2.83 8.28 2.28
CA TRP A 76 -1.42 8.50 1.96
C TRP A 76 -0.51 7.52 2.72
N ASP A 77 -0.75 7.34 4.01
CA ASP A 77 0.02 6.40 4.83
C ASP A 77 -0.18 4.95 4.38
N ALA A 78 -1.42 4.52 4.12
CA ALA A 78 -1.73 3.18 3.62
C ALA A 78 -1.05 2.89 2.27
N VAL A 79 -1.04 3.86 1.36
CA VAL A 79 -0.32 3.72 0.07
C VAL A 79 1.18 3.59 0.29
N ARG A 80 1.76 4.41 1.18
CA ARG A 80 3.20 4.35 1.50
C ARG A 80 3.57 3.01 2.12
N PHE A 81 2.76 2.53 3.06
CA PHE A 81 2.91 1.21 3.69
C PHE A 81 2.86 0.10 2.64
N ALA A 82 1.85 0.09 1.78
CA ALA A 82 1.72 -0.93 0.73
C ALA A 82 2.92 -0.93 -0.23
N ASN A 83 3.44 0.24 -0.61
CA ASN A 83 4.62 0.32 -1.48
C ASN A 83 5.87 -0.32 -0.86
N ARG A 84 6.06 -0.16 0.46
CA ARG A 84 7.18 -0.78 1.19
C ARG A 84 7.08 -2.32 1.25
N VAL A 85 5.90 -2.88 1.06
CA VAL A 85 5.70 -4.35 1.04
C VAL A 85 5.77 -4.89 -0.39
N VAL A 86 5.07 -4.21 -1.31
CA VAL A 86 4.89 -4.65 -2.70
C VAL A 86 6.20 -4.60 -3.50
N GLY A 87 7.05 -3.60 -3.25
CA GLY A 87 8.35 -3.46 -3.91
C GLY A 87 9.26 -4.67 -3.68
N PRO A 88 9.55 -5.03 -2.41
CA PRO A 88 10.29 -6.25 -2.07
C PRO A 88 9.65 -7.52 -2.64
N LEU A 89 8.33 -7.69 -2.55
CA LEU A 89 7.62 -8.87 -3.08
C LEU A 89 7.86 -9.10 -4.58
N VAL A 90 7.91 -8.04 -5.37
CA VAL A 90 8.25 -8.15 -6.80
C VAL A 90 9.69 -8.60 -7.00
N ARG A 91 10.62 -8.16 -6.15
CA ARG A 91 12.02 -8.60 -6.19
C ARG A 91 12.11 -10.10 -5.89
N PHE A 92 11.48 -10.56 -4.82
CA PHE A 92 11.38 -12.00 -4.49
C PHE A 92 10.82 -12.80 -5.67
N ARG A 93 9.71 -12.35 -6.27
CA ARG A 93 9.10 -13.03 -7.42
C ARG A 93 10.07 -13.14 -8.61
N ARG A 94 10.79 -12.07 -8.94
CA ARG A 94 11.75 -12.08 -10.05
C ARG A 94 12.90 -13.03 -9.78
N THR A 95 13.44 -13.04 -8.55
CA THR A 95 14.52 -13.96 -8.18
C THR A 95 14.06 -15.41 -8.22
N MET A 96 12.86 -15.72 -7.72
CA MET A 96 12.28 -17.07 -7.87
C MET A 96 12.11 -17.48 -9.33
N GLN A 97 11.70 -16.57 -10.21
CA GLN A 97 11.60 -16.84 -11.64
C GLN A 97 12.96 -17.13 -12.27
N GLY A 98 14.02 -16.41 -11.87
CA GLY A 98 15.39 -16.69 -12.30
C GLY A 98 15.87 -18.07 -11.84
N VAL A 99 15.57 -18.45 -10.58
CA VAL A 99 15.85 -19.79 -10.05
C VAL A 99 15.16 -20.87 -10.89
N ILE A 100 13.88 -20.68 -11.20
CA ILE A 100 13.10 -21.62 -12.04
C ILE A 100 13.68 -21.71 -13.46
N ALA A 101 14.15 -20.60 -14.01
CA ALA A 101 14.78 -20.54 -15.33
C ALA A 101 16.24 -21.06 -15.33
N ASN A 102 16.77 -21.46 -14.17
CA ASN A 102 18.17 -21.85 -13.96
C ASN A 102 19.16 -20.75 -14.41
N GLU A 103 18.74 -19.50 -14.32
CA GLU A 103 19.59 -18.33 -14.57
C GLU A 103 20.42 -18.03 -13.31
N PRO A 104 21.61 -17.42 -13.47
CA PRO A 104 22.36 -16.91 -12.33
C PRO A 104 21.53 -15.83 -11.62
N VAL A 105 21.25 -16.03 -10.33
CA VAL A 105 20.43 -15.11 -9.53
C VAL A 105 21.26 -14.43 -8.45
N GLN A 106 20.89 -13.20 -8.11
CA GLN A 106 21.56 -12.42 -7.08
C GLN A 106 20.81 -12.52 -5.75
N PRO A 107 21.53 -12.55 -4.61
CA PRO A 107 20.93 -12.44 -3.28
C PRO A 107 20.09 -11.15 -3.16
N ILE A 108 18.97 -11.23 -2.47
CA ILE A 108 18.09 -10.08 -2.30
C ILE A 108 18.61 -9.22 -1.15
N ARG A 109 18.79 -7.92 -1.40
CA ARG A 109 19.02 -6.91 -0.36
C ARG A 109 17.93 -5.85 -0.41
N LEU A 110 17.18 -5.77 0.68
CA LEU A 110 16.13 -4.81 0.96
C LEU A 110 16.71 -3.64 1.78
N ARG A 111 15.93 -2.56 1.89
CA ARG A 111 16.34 -1.40 2.67
C ARG A 111 16.08 -1.67 4.15
N LYS A 112 16.85 -1.02 5.04
CA LYS A 112 16.74 -1.19 6.51
C LYS A 112 15.34 -0.88 7.07
N ASP A 113 14.52 -0.14 6.33
CA ASP A 113 13.17 0.28 6.68
C ASP A 113 12.06 -0.52 5.98
N ASP A 114 12.40 -1.57 5.23
CA ASP A 114 11.43 -2.45 4.58
C ASP A 114 10.89 -3.49 5.58
N PHE A 115 9.62 -3.86 5.44
CA PHE A 115 8.95 -4.78 6.37
C PHE A 115 9.33 -6.25 6.22
N LEU A 116 10.05 -6.61 5.15
CA LEU A 116 10.32 -8.00 4.75
C LEU A 116 11.78 -8.40 4.97
N LEU A 117 12.48 -7.75 5.90
CA LEU A 117 13.88 -8.03 6.22
C LEU A 117 14.09 -9.46 6.73
N GLU A 118 13.22 -9.95 7.62
CA GLU A 118 13.30 -11.34 8.10
C GLU A 118 13.12 -12.34 6.95
N VAL A 119 12.13 -12.08 6.08
CA VAL A 119 11.87 -12.91 4.90
C VAL A 119 13.04 -12.88 3.91
N GLN A 120 13.74 -11.75 3.79
CA GLN A 120 14.96 -11.65 2.99
C GLN A 120 16.03 -12.59 3.53
N ASP A 121 16.26 -12.60 4.83
CA ASP A 121 17.32 -13.40 5.44
C ASP A 121 17.04 -14.90 5.28
N ASP A 122 15.78 -15.32 5.50
CA ASP A 122 15.33 -16.69 5.25
C ASP A 122 15.48 -17.06 3.77
N PHE A 123 15.09 -16.17 2.85
CA PHE A 123 15.16 -16.41 1.41
C PHE A 123 16.60 -16.52 0.91
N ASN A 124 17.50 -15.66 1.39
CA ASN A 124 18.92 -15.72 1.03
C ASN A 124 19.57 -16.99 1.60
N THR A 125 19.15 -17.44 2.79
CA THR A 125 19.58 -18.71 3.36
C THR A 125 19.13 -19.90 2.52
N MET A 126 17.88 -19.88 2.04
CA MET A 126 17.36 -20.87 1.09
C MET A 126 18.18 -20.88 -0.21
N LEU A 127 18.46 -19.72 -0.80
CA LEU A 127 19.28 -19.60 -2.01
C LEU A 127 20.68 -20.20 -1.83
N THR A 128 21.33 -19.90 -0.70
CA THR A 128 22.65 -20.45 -0.36
C THR A 128 22.60 -21.98 -0.22
N THR A 129 21.52 -22.51 0.37
CA THR A 129 21.30 -23.96 0.51
C THR A 129 21.09 -24.64 -0.85
N LEU A 130 20.39 -23.98 -1.79
CA LEU A 130 20.20 -24.48 -3.15
C LEU A 130 21.50 -24.44 -3.97
N GLU A 131 22.33 -23.41 -3.78
CA GLU A 131 23.67 -23.33 -4.38
C GLU A 131 24.55 -24.49 -3.94
N GLN A 132 24.59 -24.79 -2.64
CA GLN A 132 25.36 -25.93 -2.09
C GLN A 132 24.94 -27.28 -2.68
N ARG A 133 23.68 -27.39 -3.12
CA ARG A 133 23.14 -28.59 -3.78
C ARG A 133 23.33 -28.58 -5.30
N ASN A 134 24.08 -27.61 -5.84
CA ASN A 134 24.26 -27.36 -7.27
C ASN A 134 22.94 -27.18 -8.05
N ALA A 135 21.88 -26.74 -7.36
CA ALA A 135 20.56 -26.53 -7.96
C ALA A 135 20.37 -25.11 -8.51
N VAL A 136 21.21 -24.16 -8.09
CA VAL A 136 21.17 -22.74 -8.48
C VAL A 136 22.60 -22.20 -8.53
N GLN A 137 22.89 -21.27 -9.45
CA GLN A 137 24.13 -20.48 -9.43
C GLN A 137 23.85 -19.08 -8.86
N LEU A 138 24.60 -18.68 -7.84
CA LEU A 138 24.52 -17.33 -7.29
C LEU A 138 25.54 -16.43 -7.96
N ASP A 139 25.06 -15.32 -8.51
CA ASP A 139 25.92 -14.24 -8.99
C ASP A 139 26.24 -13.30 -7.83
N ARG A 140 27.46 -13.40 -7.30
CA ARG A 140 27.92 -12.64 -6.12
C ARG A 140 28.68 -11.35 -6.48
N THR A 141 28.63 -10.92 -7.74
CA THR A 141 29.47 -9.83 -8.29
C THR A 141 29.22 -8.47 -7.64
N GLU A 142 28.06 -8.22 -7.02
CA GLU A 142 27.78 -6.95 -6.30
C GLU A 142 28.12 -6.97 -4.80
N GLU A 143 28.28 -8.15 -4.18
CA GLU A 143 28.56 -8.26 -2.74
C GLU A 143 29.97 -7.79 -2.38
N THR A 144 30.94 -8.05 -3.26
CA THR A 144 32.34 -7.63 -3.12
C THR A 144 32.54 -6.14 -3.39
N ALA A 145 31.67 -5.49 -4.18
CA ALA A 145 31.78 -4.07 -4.51
C ALA A 145 31.34 -3.14 -3.35
N THR A 146 30.54 -3.64 -2.40
CA THR A 146 29.97 -2.81 -1.32
C THR A 146 30.57 -3.12 0.05
N ALA A 147 31.14 -4.31 0.27
CA ALA A 147 31.86 -4.64 1.51
C ALA A 147 33.21 -3.86 1.67
N GLY A 148 33.64 -3.15 0.62
CA GLY A 148 34.81 -2.27 0.63
C GLY A 148 34.51 -0.78 0.82
N ARG A 149 33.31 -0.40 1.26
CA ARG A 149 32.94 0.99 1.58
C ARG A 149 32.35 1.14 2.97
#